data_AF-A0A328YFH1-F1
#
_entry.id   AF-A0A328YFH1-F1
#
_cell.length_a   1.000
_cell.length_b   1.000
_cell.length_c   1.000
_cell.angle_alpha   90.00
_cell.angle_beta   90.00
_cell.angle_gamma   90.00
#
_symmetry.space_group_name_H-M   'P 1'
#
loop_
_entity.id
_entity.type
_entity.pdbx_description
1 polymer ?
#
loop_
_entity_poly.entity_id
_entity_poly.type
_entity_poly.pdbx_seq_one_letter_code
_entity_poly.pdbx_strand_id
1 'polypeptide(L)'
;MSNFLTPLSTDDLLSQAAKENLYLKLIEQLNKDFNFANEAVDFHSSITPEELKIELHEKIYQLIQYKFAEYLSLLYIVDVPENEVKKLDGTDIMALSEQVAFLILKREWMKVWFRAHY
;
A
#
# COMPACT_ATOMS: atom_id res chain seq x y z
N MET A 1 13.08 -10.89 -20.75
CA MET A 1 13.17 -9.96 -19.61
C MET A 1 11.77 -9.46 -19.36
N SER A 2 11.19 -9.80 -18.21
CA SER A 2 9.91 -9.23 -17.79
C SER A 2 10.14 -7.74 -17.54
N ASN A 3 9.34 -6.86 -18.14
CA ASN A 3 9.39 -5.42 -17.88
C ASN A 3 8.43 -5.11 -16.74
N PHE A 4 8.86 -4.29 -15.77
CA PHE A 4 7.96 -3.81 -14.72
C PHE A 4 6.90 -2.90 -15.33
N LEU A 5 5.63 -3.30 -15.24
CA LEU A 5 4.50 -2.47 -15.63
C LEU A 5 4.06 -1.68 -14.40
N THR A 6 4.04 -0.35 -14.53
CA THR A 6 3.57 0.51 -13.44
C THR A 6 2.04 0.40 -13.36
N PRO A 7 1.47 -0.02 -12.23
CA PRO A 7 0.02 -0.14 -12.11
C PRO A 7 -0.67 1.22 -12.20
N LEU A 8 -1.86 1.24 -12.81
CA LEU A 8 -2.65 2.46 -13.00
C LEU A 8 -3.72 2.66 -11.92
N SER A 9 -4.11 1.59 -11.23
CA SER A 9 -5.08 1.60 -10.13
C SER A 9 -4.81 0.48 -9.14
N THR A 10 -5.46 0.53 -7.97
CA THR A 10 -5.41 -0.56 -6.99
C THR A 10 -5.89 -1.88 -7.59
N ASP A 11 -7.00 -1.89 -8.33
CA ASP A 11 -7.54 -3.12 -8.92
C ASP A 11 -6.59 -3.74 -9.95
N ASP A 12 -5.95 -2.89 -10.77
CA ASP A 12 -4.92 -3.31 -11.73
C ASP A 12 -3.70 -3.91 -11.02
N LEU A 13 -3.22 -3.25 -9.96
CA LEU A 13 -2.09 -3.72 -9.14
C LEU A 13 -2.37 -5.09 -8.53
N LEU A 14 -3.51 -5.25 -7.85
CA LEU A 14 -3.85 -6.50 -7.17
C LEU A 14 -4.10 -7.62 -8.20
N SER A 15 -4.67 -7.29 -9.37
CA SER A 15 -4.81 -8.23 -10.48
C SER A 15 -3.45 -8.70 -11.00
N GLN A 16 -2.48 -7.80 -11.17
CA GLN A 16 -1.11 -8.14 -11.58
C GLN A 16 -0.43 -9.03 -10.53
N ALA A 17 -0.50 -8.64 -9.26
CA ALA A 17 0.09 -9.42 -8.16
C ALA A 17 -0.49 -10.85 -8.08
N ALA A 18 -1.79 -11.00 -8.30
CA ALA A 18 -2.45 -12.31 -8.36
C ALA A 18 -1.99 -13.12 -9.58
N LYS A 19 -1.97 -12.51 -10.78
CA LYS A 19 -1.53 -13.18 -12.03
C LYS A 19 -0.09 -13.66 -11.97
N GLU A 20 0.77 -12.91 -11.30
CA GLU A 20 2.19 -13.25 -11.13
C GLU A 20 2.46 -14.21 -9.94
N ASN A 21 1.42 -14.64 -9.22
CA ASN A 21 1.54 -15.45 -7.98
C ASN A 21 2.41 -14.79 -6.90
N LEU A 22 2.39 -13.45 -6.84
CA LEU A 22 3.15 -12.63 -5.89
C LEU A 22 2.26 -11.95 -4.84
N TYR A 23 0.93 -12.14 -4.91
CA TYR A 23 -0.03 -11.53 -4.01
C TYR A 23 0.23 -11.85 -2.51
N LEU A 24 0.56 -13.10 -2.17
CA LEU A 24 0.93 -13.44 -0.79
C LEU A 24 2.18 -12.68 -0.32
N LYS A 25 3.18 -12.54 -1.19
CA LYS A 25 4.40 -11.77 -0.86
C LYS A 25 4.11 -10.27 -0.69
N LEU A 26 3.12 -9.74 -1.42
CA LEU A 26 2.63 -8.38 -1.24
C LEU A 26 2.01 -8.20 0.16
N ILE A 27 1.15 -9.13 0.58
CA ILE A 27 0.55 -9.12 1.93
C ILE A 27 1.63 -9.19 3.01
N GLU A 28 2.58 -10.14 2.90
CA GLU A 28 3.68 -10.28 3.86
C GLU A 28 4.52 -9.00 3.96
N GLN A 29 4.79 -8.37 2.82
CA GLN A 29 5.55 -7.15 2.76
C GLN A 29 4.79 -5.96 3.38
N LEU A 30 3.47 -5.84 3.14
CA LEU A 30 2.62 -4.85 3.80
C LEU A 30 2.64 -5.04 5.32
N ASN A 31 2.32 -6.24 5.81
CA ASN A 31 2.31 -6.55 7.24
C ASN A 31 3.65 -6.19 7.91
N LYS A 32 4.77 -6.50 7.23
CA LYS A 32 6.12 -6.18 7.70
C LYS A 32 6.36 -4.68 7.83
N ASP A 33 6.06 -3.90 6.80
CA ASP A 33 6.35 -2.47 6.78
C ASP A 33 5.44 -1.69 7.74
N PHE A 34 4.17 -2.11 7.89
CA PHE A 34 3.27 -1.60 8.94
C PHE A 34 3.75 -1.91 10.35
N ASN A 35 4.29 -3.11 10.59
CA ASN A 35 4.89 -3.46 11.89
C ASN A 35 6.10 -2.58 12.20
N PHE A 36 6.96 -2.29 11.21
CA PHE A 36 8.06 -1.34 11.40
C PHE A 36 7.59 0.09 11.70
N ALA A 37 6.41 0.48 11.20
CA ALA A 37 5.80 1.77 11.49
C ALA A 37 5.15 1.83 12.89
N ASN A 38 5.31 0.77 13.71
CA ASN A 38 4.66 0.60 15.00
C ASN A 38 3.12 0.64 14.92
N GLU A 39 2.57 0.31 13.75
CA GLU A 39 1.14 0.23 13.47
C GLU A 39 0.82 -1.13 12.84
N ALA A 40 1.10 -2.20 13.61
CA ALA A 40 0.88 -3.55 13.13
C ALA A 40 -0.54 -3.73 12.58
N VAL A 41 -0.59 -4.27 11.36
CA VAL A 41 -1.78 -4.82 10.71
C VAL A 41 -1.55 -6.31 10.56
N ASP A 42 -2.64 -7.07 10.55
CA ASP A 42 -2.60 -8.52 10.38
C ASP A 42 -3.51 -8.92 9.23
N PHE A 43 -3.12 -8.49 8.02
CA PHE A 43 -3.82 -8.94 6.81
C PHE A 43 -3.60 -10.43 6.66
N HIS A 44 -4.69 -11.20 6.74
CA HIS A 44 -4.62 -12.66 6.67
C HIS A 44 -4.07 -13.10 5.31
N SER A 45 -3.32 -14.21 5.27
CA SER A 45 -2.71 -14.72 4.03
C SER A 45 -3.71 -15.09 2.93
N SER A 46 -4.98 -15.29 3.31
CA SER A 46 -6.09 -15.61 2.41
C SER A 46 -7.02 -14.43 2.13
N ILE A 47 -6.68 -13.21 2.56
CA ILE A 47 -7.49 -12.01 2.33
C ILE A 47 -7.68 -11.79 0.83
N THR A 48 -8.91 -11.54 0.40
CA THR A 48 -9.19 -11.29 -1.02
C THR A 48 -8.69 -9.90 -1.43
N PRO A 49 -8.40 -9.66 -2.72
CA PRO A 49 -8.01 -8.33 -3.20
C PRO A 49 -8.97 -7.20 -2.80
N GLU A 50 -10.28 -7.49 -2.82
CA GLU A 50 -11.31 -6.50 -2.46
C GLU A 50 -11.29 -6.20 -0.96
N GLU A 51 -11.19 -7.23 -0.11
CA GLU A 51 -11.06 -7.05 1.34
C GLU A 51 -9.79 -6.27 1.69
N LEU A 52 -8.64 -6.60 1.07
CA LEU A 52 -7.39 -5.90 1.30
C LEU A 52 -7.50 -4.41 0.93
N LYS A 53 -8.15 -4.10 -0.20
CA LYS A 53 -8.38 -2.73 -0.64
C LYS A 53 -9.19 -1.94 0.38
N ILE A 54 -10.29 -2.53 0.88
CA ILE A 54 -11.17 -1.91 1.87
C ILE A 54 -10.44 -1.71 3.19
N GLU A 55 -9.85 -2.77 3.75
CA GLU A 55 -9.18 -2.72 5.05
C GLU A 55 -7.99 -1.76 5.06
N LEU A 56 -7.21 -1.74 3.98
CA LEU A 56 -6.10 -0.81 3.86
C LEU A 56 -6.59 0.64 3.78
N HIS A 57 -7.64 0.91 2.98
CA HIS A 57 -8.22 2.25 2.88
C HIS A 57 -8.71 2.75 4.24
N GLU A 58 -9.46 1.92 4.97
CA GLU A 58 -9.93 2.23 6.33
C GLU A 58 -8.77 2.47 7.30
N LYS A 59 -7.72 1.64 7.25
CA LYS A 59 -6.54 1.81 8.09
C LYS A 59 -5.84 3.14 7.81
N ILE A 60 -5.61 3.48 6.53
CA ILE A 60 -4.98 4.76 6.16
C ILE A 60 -5.86 5.94 6.58
N TYR A 61 -7.18 5.84 6.39
CA TYR A 61 -8.12 6.86 6.85
C TYR A 61 -7.99 7.11 8.37
N GLN A 62 -7.98 6.05 9.16
CA GLN A 62 -7.80 6.14 10.62
C GLN A 62 -6.44 6.74 11.00
N LEU A 63 -5.37 6.37 10.29
CA LEU A 63 -4.04 6.92 10.54
C LEU A 63 -3.98 8.42 10.27
N ILE A 64 -4.53 8.87 9.14
CA ILE A 64 -4.57 10.30 8.79
C ILE A 64 -5.40 11.08 9.82
N GLN A 65 -6.56 10.54 10.23
CA GLN A 65 -7.49 11.26 11.09
C GLN A 65 -7.08 11.27 12.57
N TYR A 66 -6.53 10.17 13.08
CA TYR A 66 -6.35 9.97 14.53
C TYR A 66 -4.89 9.74 14.95
N LYS A 67 -4.01 9.34 14.03
CA LYS A 67 -2.64 8.90 14.33
C LYS A 67 -1.63 9.44 13.31
N PHE A 68 -1.57 10.76 13.20
CA PHE A 68 -0.81 11.42 12.13
C PHE A 68 0.71 11.19 12.21
N ALA A 69 1.27 10.99 13.41
CA ALA A 69 2.69 10.69 13.56
C ALA A 69 3.04 9.30 13.02
N GLU A 70 2.18 8.33 13.28
CA GLU A 70 2.30 6.96 12.79
C GLU A 70 2.05 6.90 11.27
N TYR A 71 1.11 7.69 10.77
CA TYR A 71 0.92 7.90 9.33
C TYR A 71 2.23 8.36 8.65
N LEU A 72 2.87 9.42 9.16
CA LEU A 72 4.15 9.90 8.60
C LEU A 72 5.25 8.83 8.69
N SER A 73 5.30 8.09 9.80
CA SER A 73 6.25 6.98 9.99
C SER A 73 6.05 5.87 8.95
N LEU A 74 4.78 5.52 8.67
CA LEU A 74 4.44 4.53 7.65
C LEU A 74 4.88 4.99 6.26
N LEU A 75 4.57 6.23 5.86
CA LEU A 75 5.00 6.76 4.55
C LEU A 75 6.52 6.70 4.38
N TYR A 76 7.27 7.03 5.43
CA TYR A 76 8.72 6.98 5.41
C TYR A 76 9.26 5.55 5.22
N ILE A 77 8.70 4.56 5.92
CA ILE A 77 9.14 3.16 5.84
C ILE A 77 8.80 2.52 4.50
N VAL A 78 7.60 2.81 3.99
CA VAL A 78 7.13 2.38 2.67
C VAL A 78 7.91 3.06 1.53
N ASP A 79 8.62 4.15 1.84
CA ASP A 79 9.33 5.03 0.91
C ASP A 79 8.34 5.68 -0.09
N VAL A 80 7.21 6.17 0.43
CA VAL A 80 6.26 7.01 -0.33
C VAL A 80 6.81 8.44 -0.38
N PRO A 81 7.03 9.01 -1.58
CA PRO A 81 7.55 10.37 -1.69
C PRO A 81 6.58 11.41 -1.13
N GLU A 82 7.03 12.24 -0.18
CA GLU A 82 6.22 13.30 0.44
C GLU A 82 5.67 14.29 -0.60
N ASN A 83 6.42 14.54 -1.68
CA ASN A 83 6.00 15.40 -2.78
C ASN A 83 4.84 14.84 -3.60
N GLU A 84 4.61 13.53 -3.60
CA GLU A 84 3.41 12.93 -4.23
C GLU A 84 2.20 13.15 -3.33
N VAL A 85 2.35 12.92 -2.02
CA VAL A 85 1.28 13.12 -1.03
C VAL A 85 0.85 14.59 -0.95
N LYS A 86 1.79 15.54 -0.97
CA LYS A 86 1.50 16.98 -0.95
C LYS A 86 0.74 17.51 -2.16
N LYS A 87 0.69 16.77 -3.27
CA LYS A 87 -0.09 17.14 -4.46
C LYS A 87 -1.55 16.72 -4.35
N LEU A 88 -1.86 15.82 -3.42
CA LEU A 88 -3.22 15.33 -3.23
C LEU A 88 -4.05 16.39 -2.52
N ASP A 89 -5.34 16.42 -2.84
CA ASP A 89 -6.29 17.27 -2.13
C ASP A 89 -6.51 16.72 -0.72
N GLY A 90 -6.17 17.51 0.31
CA GLY A 90 -6.34 17.15 1.71
C GLY A 90 -7.66 17.62 2.33
N THR A 91 -8.57 18.23 1.55
CA THR A 91 -9.85 18.72 2.06
C THR A 91 -10.86 17.60 2.31
N ASP A 92 -10.79 16.51 1.52
CA ASP A 92 -11.57 15.30 1.71
C ASP A 92 -10.65 14.15 2.16
N ILE A 93 -10.68 13.84 3.46
CA ILE A 93 -9.86 12.78 4.06
C ILE A 93 -10.19 11.41 3.46
N MET A 94 -11.43 11.17 3.05
CA MET A 94 -11.86 9.89 2.47
C MET A 94 -11.18 9.66 1.12
N ALA A 95 -11.22 10.68 0.26
CA ALA A 95 -10.55 10.64 -1.04
C ALA A 95 -9.02 10.65 -0.89
N LEU A 96 -8.50 11.37 0.09
CA LEU A 96 -7.06 11.40 0.39
C LEU A 96 -6.56 10.02 0.81
N SER A 97 -7.25 9.35 1.74
CA SER A 97 -6.84 8.05 2.24
C SER A 97 -6.88 6.98 1.16
N GLU A 98 -7.83 7.04 0.22
CA GLU A 98 -7.88 6.14 -0.94
C GLU A 98 -6.65 6.31 -1.83
N GLN A 99 -6.33 7.56 -2.20
CA GLN A 99 -5.17 7.88 -3.03
C GLN A 99 -3.85 7.48 -2.36
N VAL A 100 -3.73 7.72 -1.05
CA VAL A 100 -2.52 7.34 -0.31
C VAL A 100 -2.42 5.83 -0.13
N ALA A 101 -3.52 5.11 0.10
CA ALA A 101 -3.52 3.64 0.14
C ALA A 101 -3.01 3.05 -1.19
N PHE A 102 -3.40 3.63 -2.32
CA PHE A 102 -2.85 3.25 -3.63
C PHE A 102 -1.35 3.52 -3.74
N LEU A 103 -0.86 4.68 -3.31
CA LEU A 103 0.58 4.99 -3.33
C LEU A 103 1.39 4.00 -2.50
N ILE A 104 0.88 3.63 -1.32
CA ILE A 104 1.52 2.62 -0.45
C ILE A 104 1.57 1.27 -1.15
N LEU A 105 0.44 0.79 -1.68
CA LEU A 105 0.39 -0.48 -2.42
C LEU A 105 1.34 -0.47 -3.61
N LYS A 106 1.39 0.63 -4.37
CA LYS A 106 2.26 0.78 -5.53
C LYS A 106 3.74 0.63 -5.15
N ARG A 107 4.15 1.24 -4.03
CA ARG A 107 5.53 1.13 -3.51
C ARG A 107 5.85 -0.29 -3.03
N GLU A 108 4.96 -0.93 -2.30
CA GLU A 108 5.17 -2.31 -1.86
C GLU A 108 5.18 -3.31 -3.02
N TRP A 109 4.31 -3.11 -4.01
CA TRP A 109 4.31 -3.91 -5.23
C TRP A 109 5.62 -3.78 -5.99
N MET A 110 6.13 -2.56 -6.18
CA MET A 110 7.45 -2.35 -6.79
C MET A 110 8.53 -3.16 -6.06
N LYS A 111 8.60 -3.06 -4.72
CA LYS A 111 9.57 -3.81 -3.91
C LYS A 111 9.45 -5.32 -4.12
N VAL A 112 8.23 -5.86 -4.06
CA VAL A 112 7.99 -7.31 -4.20
C VAL A 112 8.32 -7.80 -5.60
N TRP A 113 7.89 -7.06 -6.62
CA TRP A 113 8.13 -7.43 -8.02
C TRP A 113 9.62 -7.44 -8.35
N PHE A 114 10.37 -6.40 -7.95
CA PHE A 114 11.81 -6.35 -8.19
C PHE A 114 12.56 -7.48 -7.49
N ARG A 115 12.24 -7.79 -6.22
CA ARG A 115 12.85 -8.93 -5.50
C ARG A 115 12.54 -10.30 -6.13
N ALA A 116 11.45 -10.42 -6.87
CA ALA A 116 11.07 -11.67 -7.54
C ALA A 116 11.78 -11.85 -8.89
N HIS A 117 12.24 -10.76 -9.50
CA HIS A 117 12.76 -10.76 -10.87
C HIS A 117 14.25 -10.39 -10.99
N TYR A 118 14.88 -9.91 -9.90
CA TYR A 118 16.30 -9.51 -9.81
C TYR A 118 16.87 -9.88 -8.44
#